data_AF-T1HCF2-F1
#
_entry.id   AF-T1HCF2-F1
#
_cell.length_a   1.000
_cell.length_b   1.000
_cell.length_c   1.000
_cell.angle_alpha   90.00
_cell.angle_beta   90.00
_cell.angle_gamma   90.00
#
_symmetry.space_group_name_H-M   'P 1'
#
loop_
_entity.id
_entity.type
_entity.pdbx_description
1 polymer ?
#
loop_
_entity_poly.entity_id
_entity_poly.type
_entity_poly.pdbx_seq_one_letter_code
_entity_poly.pdbx_strand_id
1 'polypeptide(L)'
;MGILNQIYKDFTDVVTVHMGVESGPRNFFKIDKYNGANGLQAWSNETCDSVLGSSEGVSYHQNVFKNDTVKYLRKTICRALPLYYGGDVEMFGMTGYRFNLPNNTFSRSENENEECYSDPSYPLLPSGLSDVSPCYYNLPIASSFPHLMFAEPKATDKLQGLTPDWDRHGSAAIIEPNTGVPFTAWARSQCNLIMHSMSGFPKLKRFSNTVIPMFWLEYVF
;
A
#
# COMPACT_ATOMS: atom_id res chain seq x y z
N MET A 1 22.77 -5.72 -6.05
CA MET A 1 21.54 -4.91 -6.27
C MET A 1 20.39 -5.68 -5.61
N GLY A 2 19.55 -5.04 -4.80
CA GLY A 2 18.47 -5.71 -4.08
C GLY A 2 17.23 -4.83 -3.99
N ILE A 3 16.04 -5.42 -3.99
CA ILE A 3 14.76 -4.70 -4.02
C ILE A 3 14.64 -3.77 -2.81
N LEU A 4 14.92 -4.27 -1.60
CA LEU A 4 14.89 -3.45 -0.38
C LEU A 4 15.92 -2.31 -0.43
N ASN A 5 17.10 -2.56 -0.98
CA ASN A 5 18.10 -1.51 -1.17
C ASN A 5 17.64 -0.44 -2.15
N GLN A 6 16.73 -0.73 -3.09
CA GLN A 6 16.16 0.30 -3.97
C GLN A 6 14.99 1.03 -3.33
N ILE A 7 14.12 0.30 -2.64
CA ILE A 7 13.01 0.90 -1.88
C ILE A 7 13.53 1.86 -0.79
N TYR A 8 14.67 1.55 -0.20
CA TYR A 8 15.31 2.30 0.88
C TYR A 8 16.68 2.87 0.50
N LYS A 9 16.92 3.13 -0.79
CA LYS A 9 18.23 3.65 -1.24
C LYS A 9 18.54 5.01 -0.61
N ASP A 10 17.55 5.88 -0.61
CA ASP A 10 17.57 7.17 0.06
C ASP A 10 16.74 7.06 1.34
N PHE A 11 17.42 7.05 2.48
CA PHE A 11 16.84 6.87 3.82
C PHE A 11 16.16 8.13 4.38
N THR A 12 16.12 9.21 3.61
CA THR A 12 15.60 10.49 4.07
C THR A 12 14.52 10.97 3.11
N ASP A 13 13.27 10.88 3.54
CA ASP A 13 12.17 11.60 2.93
C ASP A 13 11.90 12.86 3.74
N VAL A 14 11.58 13.94 3.04
CA VAL A 14 11.15 15.20 3.67
C VAL A 14 9.62 15.24 3.59
N VAL A 15 8.97 14.95 4.71
CA VAL A 15 7.52 14.94 4.82
C VAL A 15 7.06 16.18 5.58
N THR A 16 6.31 17.05 4.91
CA THR A 16 5.64 18.19 5.55
C THR A 16 4.26 17.74 5.98
N VAL A 17 3.93 17.95 7.26
CA VAL A 17 2.63 17.62 7.84
C VAL A 17 1.99 18.84 8.48
N HIS A 18 0.66 18.85 8.56
CA HIS A 18 -0.07 19.87 9.30
C HIS A 18 0.13 19.70 10.80
N MET A 19 0.55 20.75 11.49
CA MET A 19 0.70 20.78 12.94
C MET A 19 0.11 22.07 13.52
N GLY A 20 0.06 22.17 14.84
CA GLY A 20 -0.45 23.37 15.52
C GLY A 20 -1.97 23.44 15.58
N VAL A 21 -2.46 24.36 16.38
CA VAL A 21 -3.90 24.58 16.62
C VAL A 21 -4.59 25.20 15.41
N GLU A 22 -3.85 25.98 14.62
CA GLU A 22 -4.29 26.65 13.41
C GLU A 22 -4.72 25.69 12.30
N SER A 23 -4.12 24.49 12.25
CA SER A 23 -4.49 23.45 11.30
C SER A 23 -5.85 22.81 11.63
N GLY A 24 -6.28 22.91 12.88
CA GLY A 24 -7.46 22.23 13.41
C GLY A 24 -7.25 20.73 13.66
N PRO A 25 -8.04 20.12 14.55
CA PRO A 25 -7.85 18.73 14.98
C PRO A 25 -7.97 17.73 13.82
N ARG A 26 -8.82 18.04 12.85
CA ARG A 26 -9.14 17.16 11.71
C ARG A 26 -8.11 17.18 10.59
N ASN A 27 -7.16 18.12 10.60
CA ASN A 27 -6.01 18.11 9.69
C ASN A 27 -4.71 17.73 10.37
N PHE A 28 -4.68 17.71 11.70
CA PHE A 28 -3.48 17.38 12.47
C PHE A 28 -2.78 16.11 11.93
N PHE A 29 -1.47 16.25 11.71
CA PHE A 29 -0.54 15.23 11.24
C PHE A 29 -0.82 14.62 9.86
N LYS A 30 -1.76 15.18 9.09
CA LYS A 30 -1.93 14.82 7.68
C LYS A 30 -0.78 15.37 6.84
N ILE A 31 -0.33 14.59 5.87
CA ILE A 31 0.70 14.98 4.90
C ILE A 31 0.17 16.10 4.00
N ASP A 32 0.93 17.20 3.94
CA ASP A 32 0.76 18.35 3.05
C ASP A 32 1.74 18.28 1.88
N LYS A 33 2.98 17.84 2.11
CA LYS A 33 3.97 17.62 1.04
C LYS A 33 4.83 16.40 1.31
N TYR A 34 5.22 15.73 0.23
CA TYR A 34 6.17 14.63 0.23
C TYR A 34 7.31 14.99 -0.72
N ASN A 35 8.52 15.12 -0.18
CA ASN A 35 9.70 15.61 -0.90
C ASN A 35 9.45 16.94 -1.66
N GLY A 36 8.65 17.82 -1.06
CA GLY A 36 8.31 19.13 -1.61
C GLY A 36 7.18 19.13 -2.65
N ALA A 37 6.63 17.98 -3.02
CA ALA A 37 5.53 17.82 -3.97
C ALA A 37 4.22 17.38 -3.29
N ASN A 38 3.09 17.47 -4.01
CA ASN A 38 1.76 17.06 -3.53
C ASN A 38 1.52 15.53 -3.67
N GLY A 39 2.45 14.81 -4.29
CA GLY A 39 2.34 13.40 -4.64
C GLY A 39 3.71 12.74 -4.72
N LEU A 40 3.73 11.48 -5.14
CA LEU A 40 4.96 10.68 -5.26
C LEU A 40 5.79 11.00 -6.51
N GLN A 41 5.22 11.71 -7.49
CA GLN A 41 5.80 11.95 -8.81
C GLN A 41 6.07 10.66 -9.59
N ALA A 42 5.29 9.62 -9.31
CA ALA A 42 5.42 8.29 -9.90
C ALA A 42 4.29 7.99 -10.90
N TRP A 43 3.11 8.54 -10.67
CA TRP A 43 1.92 8.29 -11.49
C TRP A 43 1.53 9.51 -12.31
N SER A 44 1.06 9.28 -13.55
CA SER A 44 0.63 10.35 -14.46
C SER A 44 -0.68 11.01 -14.04
N ASN A 45 -1.57 10.25 -13.39
CA ASN A 45 -2.82 10.77 -12.85
C ASN A 45 -2.58 11.40 -11.48
N GLU A 46 -2.77 12.72 -11.37
CA GLU A 46 -2.53 13.50 -10.15
C GLU A 46 -3.33 12.98 -8.94
N THR A 47 -4.56 12.51 -9.15
CA THR A 47 -5.40 11.96 -8.07
C THR A 47 -4.78 10.70 -7.47
N CYS A 48 -4.24 9.84 -8.33
CA CYS A 48 -3.64 8.57 -7.95
C CYS A 48 -2.22 8.72 -7.42
N ASP A 49 -1.50 9.75 -7.87
CA ASP A 49 -0.19 10.15 -7.38
C ASP A 49 -0.25 10.86 -6.02
N SER A 50 -1.39 11.49 -5.71
CA SER A 50 -1.55 12.29 -4.51
C SER A 50 -1.38 11.49 -3.23
N VAL A 51 -0.60 12.05 -2.31
CA VAL A 51 -0.46 11.56 -0.92
C VAL A 51 -1.06 12.50 0.10
N LEU A 52 -1.72 13.57 -0.36
CA LEU A 52 -2.31 14.59 0.49
C LEU A 52 -3.36 13.98 1.42
N GLY A 53 -3.34 14.42 2.68
CA GLY A 53 -4.28 13.95 3.68
C GLY A 53 -3.99 12.56 4.24
N SER A 54 -2.93 11.89 3.78
CA SER A 54 -2.49 10.60 4.31
C SER A 54 -1.52 10.76 5.49
N SER A 55 -1.11 9.64 6.08
CA SER A 55 -0.17 9.58 7.20
C SER A 55 0.81 8.42 7.01
N GLU A 56 2.03 8.54 7.52
CA GLU A 56 2.96 7.42 7.63
C GLU A 56 2.63 6.47 8.81
N GLY A 57 1.42 6.55 9.37
CA GLY A 57 0.93 5.65 10.40
C GLY A 57 1.50 5.91 11.80
N VAL A 58 2.30 6.97 12.00
CA VAL A 58 2.78 7.39 13.33
C VAL A 58 1.64 8.02 14.14
N SER A 59 0.81 8.85 13.50
CA SER A 59 -0.40 9.43 14.07
C SER A 59 -1.40 9.73 12.96
N TYR A 60 -2.68 9.78 13.31
CA TYR A 60 -3.75 10.25 12.44
C TYR A 60 -4.32 11.57 12.98
N HIS A 61 -5.33 12.12 12.30
CA HIS A 61 -6.03 13.31 12.78
C HIS A 61 -6.75 13.03 14.10
N GLN A 62 -6.92 14.08 14.90
CA GLN A 62 -7.63 14.01 16.19
C GLN A 62 -9.14 13.96 15.98
N ASN A 63 -9.87 13.53 17.02
CA ASN A 63 -11.32 13.35 17.01
C ASN A 63 -11.78 12.40 15.88
N VAL A 64 -11.17 11.22 15.77
CA VAL A 64 -11.51 10.20 14.78
C VAL A 64 -12.91 9.65 15.03
N PHE A 65 -13.71 9.56 13.96
CA PHE A 65 -15.05 9.00 13.97
C PHE A 65 -15.10 7.69 13.18
N LYS A 66 -16.10 6.85 13.48
CA LYS A 66 -16.29 5.55 12.83
C LYS A 66 -16.61 5.65 11.33
N ASN A 67 -17.13 6.78 10.86
CA ASN A 67 -17.38 7.04 9.44
C ASN A 67 -16.21 7.71 8.73
N ASP A 68 -15.10 7.95 9.43
CA ASP A 68 -13.91 8.50 8.79
C ASP A 68 -13.27 7.49 7.85
N THR A 69 -12.60 8.02 6.83
CA THR A 69 -11.61 7.28 6.07
C THR A 69 -10.25 7.84 6.42
N VAL A 70 -9.44 7.07 7.15
CA VAL A 70 -8.04 7.42 7.39
C VAL A 70 -7.20 6.86 6.25
N LYS A 71 -6.17 7.59 5.83
CA LYS A 71 -5.29 7.14 4.75
C LYS A 71 -3.89 6.90 5.30
N TYR A 72 -3.22 5.85 4.84
CA TYR A 72 -1.82 5.63 5.16
C TYR A 72 -0.96 5.54 3.91
N LEU A 73 0.32 5.87 4.07
CA LEU A 73 1.34 5.78 3.04
C LEU A 73 2.44 4.83 3.51
N ARG A 74 2.78 3.86 2.66
CA ARG A 74 3.99 3.04 2.79
C ARG A 74 4.70 3.01 1.45
N LYS A 75 6.02 3.22 1.48
CA LYS A 75 6.86 3.14 0.30
C LYS A 75 6.53 1.87 -0.50
N THR A 76 6.53 0.70 0.15
CA THR A 76 6.32 -0.62 -0.49
C THR A 76 5.05 -0.79 -1.32
N ILE A 77 4.08 0.13 -1.19
CA ILE A 77 2.83 0.11 -1.93
C ILE A 77 2.74 1.24 -2.97
N CYS A 78 3.63 2.24 -2.92
CA CYS A 78 3.78 3.28 -3.93
C CYS A 78 2.50 4.11 -4.17
N ARG A 79 1.64 4.25 -3.14
CA ARG A 79 0.46 5.13 -3.13
C ARG A 79 -0.11 5.29 -1.73
N ALA A 80 -0.92 6.33 -1.52
CA ALA A 80 -1.75 6.45 -0.32
C ALA A 80 -2.95 5.50 -0.41
N LEU A 81 -3.24 4.79 0.69
CA LEU A 81 -4.33 3.81 0.76
C LEU A 81 -5.33 4.13 1.86
N PRO A 82 -6.65 4.04 1.59
CA PRO A 82 -7.67 4.22 2.60
C PRO A 82 -7.77 3.00 3.52
N LEU A 83 -8.03 3.25 4.80
CA LEU A 83 -8.46 2.28 5.78
C LEU A 83 -9.87 2.64 6.24
N TYR A 84 -10.69 1.62 6.45
CA TYR A 84 -12.09 1.77 6.84
C TYR A 84 -12.36 1.12 8.19
N TYR A 85 -13.23 1.75 8.97
CA TYR A 85 -13.62 1.23 10.29
C TYR A 85 -14.19 -0.19 10.17
N GLY A 86 -13.69 -1.09 11.00
CA GLY A 86 -14.10 -2.49 11.08
C GLY A 86 -14.62 -2.93 12.44
N GLY A 87 -14.55 -2.08 13.46
CA GLY A 87 -15.05 -2.40 14.81
C GLY A 87 -14.33 -1.64 15.92
N ASP A 88 -14.95 -1.65 17.10
CA ASP A 88 -14.34 -1.18 18.34
C ASP A 88 -13.45 -2.29 18.92
N VAL A 89 -12.34 -1.90 19.53
CA VAL A 89 -11.40 -2.80 20.22
C VAL A 89 -11.00 -2.16 21.54
N GLU A 90 -11.10 -2.90 22.64
CA GLU A 90 -10.57 -2.46 23.93
C GLU A 90 -9.10 -2.86 24.06
N MET A 91 -8.21 -1.89 24.28
CA MET A 91 -6.79 -2.12 24.54
C MET A 91 -6.32 -1.21 25.66
N PHE A 92 -5.54 -1.76 26.60
CA PHE A 92 -5.00 -1.00 27.74
C PHE A 92 -6.07 -0.28 28.58
N GLY A 93 -7.32 -0.77 28.59
CA GLY A 93 -8.45 -0.15 29.28
C GLY A 93 -9.04 1.07 28.57
N MET A 94 -8.72 1.26 27.28
CA MET A 94 -9.23 2.33 26.43
C MET A 94 -9.89 1.76 25.17
N THR A 95 -10.96 2.42 24.71
CA THR A 95 -11.59 2.12 23.43
C THR A 95 -10.73 2.63 22.28
N GLY A 96 -10.38 1.75 21.34
CA GLY A 96 -9.77 2.06 20.07
C GLY A 96 -10.67 1.66 18.90
N TYR A 97 -10.53 2.35 17.78
CA TYR A 97 -11.22 2.03 16.54
C TYR A 97 -10.28 1.29 15.60
N ARG A 98 -10.66 0.07 15.20
CA ARG A 98 -9.90 -0.71 14.22
C ARG A 98 -10.26 -0.27 12.82
N PHE A 99 -9.30 0.25 12.08
CA PHE A 99 -9.41 0.56 10.66
C PHE A 99 -8.65 -0.47 9.82
N ASN A 100 -9.35 -1.19 8.94
CA ASN A 100 -8.81 -2.24 8.10
C ASN A 100 -8.53 -1.72 6.68
N LEU A 101 -7.47 -2.24 6.07
CA LEU A 101 -7.22 -2.07 4.64
C LEU A 101 -8.19 -2.95 3.85
N PRO A 102 -8.98 -2.45 2.90
CA PRO A 102 -10.04 -3.24 2.26
C PRO A 102 -9.48 -4.36 1.38
N ASN A 103 -10.23 -5.45 1.22
CA ASN A 103 -9.81 -6.62 0.43
C ASN A 103 -9.60 -6.30 -1.06
N ASN A 104 -10.31 -5.31 -1.60
CA ASN A 104 -10.20 -4.84 -2.98
C ASN A 104 -9.07 -3.82 -3.19
N THR A 105 -8.20 -3.60 -2.20
CA THR A 105 -7.11 -2.61 -2.29
C THR A 105 -6.30 -2.74 -3.57
N PHE A 106 -5.86 -3.95 -3.89
CA PHE A 106 -5.04 -4.23 -5.08
C PHE A 106 -5.88 -4.72 -6.27
N SER A 107 -7.21 -4.64 -6.18
CA SER A 107 -8.08 -4.97 -7.30
C SER A 107 -7.97 -3.90 -8.39
N ARG A 108 -8.14 -4.33 -9.63
CA ARG A 108 -8.23 -3.43 -10.79
C ARG A 108 -9.59 -2.72 -10.79
N SER A 109 -9.62 -1.51 -11.35
CA SER A 109 -10.89 -0.82 -11.56
C SER A 109 -11.66 -1.48 -12.70
N GLU A 110 -12.98 -1.57 -12.56
CA GLU A 110 -13.87 -1.94 -13.67
C GLU A 110 -13.96 -0.82 -14.72
N ASN A 111 -13.66 0.42 -14.31
CA ASN A 111 -13.59 1.57 -15.19
C ASN A 111 -12.14 1.78 -15.64
N GLU A 112 -11.86 1.55 -16.92
CA GLU A 112 -10.52 1.71 -17.51
C GLU A 112 -9.96 3.14 -17.31
N ASN A 113 -10.84 4.16 -17.24
CA ASN A 113 -10.41 5.54 -17.00
C ASN A 113 -9.94 5.82 -15.56
N GLU A 114 -10.24 4.91 -14.64
CA GLU A 114 -9.84 4.97 -13.22
C GLU A 114 -8.66 4.04 -12.93
N GLU A 115 -8.15 3.32 -13.95
CA GLU A 115 -6.99 2.47 -13.79
C GLU A 115 -5.71 3.32 -13.76
N CYS A 116 -5.12 3.42 -12.58
CA CYS A 116 -3.96 4.28 -12.35
C CYS A 116 -2.65 3.53 -12.17
N TYR A 117 -2.70 2.28 -11.72
CA TYR A 117 -1.55 1.61 -11.13
C TYR A 117 -1.02 0.52 -12.05
N SER A 118 -0.67 0.92 -13.26
CA SER A 118 -0.18 0.06 -14.36
C SER A 118 0.90 0.74 -15.18
N ASP A 119 1.89 -0.02 -15.63
CA ASP A 119 2.79 0.41 -16.71
C ASP A 119 2.11 0.23 -18.09
N PRO A 120 1.90 1.30 -18.88
CA PRO A 120 1.28 1.22 -20.21
C PRO A 120 2.13 0.46 -21.24
N SER A 121 3.40 0.17 -20.93
CA SER A 121 4.31 -0.58 -21.80
C SER A 121 4.02 -2.08 -21.81
N TYR A 122 3.22 -2.58 -20.85
CA TYR A 122 2.94 -3.99 -20.67
C TYR A 122 1.44 -4.27 -20.54
N PRO A 123 1.00 -5.52 -20.79
CA PRO A 123 -0.36 -5.92 -20.47
C PRO A 123 -0.66 -5.74 -18.98
N LEU A 124 -1.91 -5.40 -18.67
CA LEU A 124 -2.37 -5.25 -17.28
C LEU A 124 -2.07 -6.49 -16.44
N LEU A 125 -1.58 -6.25 -15.22
CA LEU A 125 -1.41 -7.33 -14.24
C LEU A 125 -2.79 -7.85 -13.80
N PRO A 126 -2.91 -9.15 -13.45
CA PRO A 126 -4.13 -9.71 -12.87
C PRO A 126 -4.60 -8.91 -11.64
N SER A 127 -5.91 -8.92 -11.39
CA SER A 127 -6.48 -8.25 -10.21
C SER A 127 -5.92 -8.83 -8.91
N GLY A 128 -5.69 -7.97 -7.91
CA GLY A 128 -4.96 -8.28 -6.68
C GLY A 128 -3.46 -7.99 -6.73
N LEU A 129 -2.97 -7.40 -7.82
CA LEU A 129 -1.62 -6.88 -8.00
C LEU A 129 -1.67 -5.41 -8.42
N SER A 130 -0.93 -4.56 -7.73
CA SER A 130 -0.67 -3.17 -8.14
C SER A 130 0.74 -3.07 -8.68
N ASP A 131 0.91 -2.48 -9.86
CA ASP A 131 2.24 -2.13 -10.35
C ASP A 131 2.87 -1.10 -9.39
N VAL A 132 4.17 -1.23 -9.13
CA VAL A 132 4.94 -0.24 -8.34
C VAL A 132 6.25 0.12 -9.04
N SER A 133 6.45 -0.32 -10.28
CA SER A 133 7.66 -0.08 -11.06
C SER A 133 8.01 1.40 -11.23
N PRO A 134 7.05 2.36 -11.39
CA PRO A 134 7.40 3.77 -11.55
C PRO A 134 8.05 4.38 -10.31
N CYS A 135 7.75 3.89 -9.10
CA CYS A 135 8.43 4.33 -7.88
C CYS A 135 9.87 3.83 -7.75
N TYR A 136 10.25 2.79 -8.50
CA TYR A 136 11.46 2.00 -8.22
C TYR A 136 12.30 1.75 -9.47
N TYR A 137 12.62 2.81 -10.21
CA TYR A 137 13.49 2.77 -11.39
C TYR A 137 13.01 1.81 -12.49
N ASN A 138 11.69 1.68 -12.65
CA ASN A 138 11.06 0.78 -13.61
C ASN A 138 11.47 -0.70 -13.43
N LEU A 139 11.86 -1.09 -12.22
CA LEU A 139 12.02 -2.51 -11.90
C LEU A 139 10.65 -3.19 -12.02
N PRO A 140 10.55 -4.38 -12.66
CA PRO A 140 9.27 -5.03 -12.92
C PRO A 140 8.74 -5.69 -11.64
N ILE A 141 8.25 -4.88 -10.71
CA ILE A 141 7.77 -5.31 -9.41
C ILE A 141 6.34 -4.85 -9.16
N ALA A 142 5.58 -5.68 -8.46
CA ALA A 142 4.20 -5.42 -8.09
C ALA A 142 3.98 -5.67 -6.59
N SER A 143 3.11 -4.87 -6.00
CA SER A 143 2.65 -5.00 -4.62
C SER A 143 1.33 -5.78 -4.56
N SER A 144 1.16 -6.59 -3.53
CA SER A 144 -0.08 -7.32 -3.23
C SER A 144 -0.25 -7.51 -1.72
N PHE A 145 -1.35 -8.11 -1.30
CA PHE A 145 -1.39 -8.73 0.03
C PHE A 145 -0.42 -9.93 0.10
N PRO A 146 0.10 -10.26 1.29
CA PRO A 146 0.87 -11.48 1.51
C PRO A 146 0.14 -12.74 1.04
N HIS A 147 0.92 -13.70 0.56
CA HIS A 147 0.44 -14.93 -0.08
C HIS A 147 -0.50 -14.69 -1.27
N LEU A 148 -0.40 -13.53 -1.93
CA LEU A 148 -1.29 -13.12 -3.02
C LEU A 148 -2.77 -13.21 -2.60
N MET A 149 -3.06 -12.92 -1.33
CA MET A 149 -4.43 -12.92 -0.81
C MET A 149 -5.30 -11.95 -1.63
N PHE A 150 -6.47 -12.42 -2.07
CA PHE A 150 -7.39 -11.74 -3.00
C PHE A 150 -6.92 -11.56 -4.44
N ALA A 151 -5.78 -12.13 -4.85
CA ALA A 151 -5.38 -12.13 -6.24
C ALA A 151 -6.15 -13.14 -7.08
N GLU A 152 -6.36 -12.82 -8.35
CA GLU A 152 -7.00 -13.71 -9.32
C GLU A 152 -6.20 -15.00 -9.52
N PRO A 153 -6.87 -16.11 -9.91
CA PRO A 153 -6.21 -17.36 -10.22
C PRO A 153 -5.05 -17.23 -11.22
N LYS A 154 -5.14 -16.31 -12.19
CA LYS A 154 -4.07 -16.06 -13.18
C LYS A 154 -2.75 -15.58 -12.56
N ALA A 155 -2.78 -15.01 -11.35
CA ALA A 155 -1.58 -14.65 -10.60
C ALA A 155 -0.99 -15.79 -9.77
N THR A 156 -1.78 -16.84 -9.49
CA THR A 156 -1.47 -17.87 -8.49
C THR A 156 -1.42 -19.30 -9.06
N ASP A 157 -1.95 -19.54 -10.25
CA ASP A 157 -2.11 -20.85 -10.90
C ASP A 157 -0.81 -21.66 -11.03
N LYS A 158 0.32 -20.97 -11.20
CA LYS A 158 1.66 -21.56 -11.34
C LYS A 158 2.42 -21.65 -10.01
N LEU A 159 1.79 -21.31 -8.90
CA LEU A 159 2.42 -21.22 -7.59
C LEU A 159 1.90 -22.32 -6.65
N GLN A 160 2.79 -22.82 -5.80
CA GLN A 160 2.45 -23.76 -4.73
C GLN A 160 2.95 -23.20 -3.40
N GLY A 161 2.30 -23.57 -2.30
CA GLY A 161 2.69 -23.16 -0.94
C GLY A 161 2.09 -21.83 -0.46
N LEU A 162 1.19 -21.21 -1.23
CA LEU A 162 0.44 -20.04 -0.77
C LEU A 162 -0.65 -20.47 0.22
N THR A 163 -0.75 -19.79 1.37
CA THR A 163 -1.74 -20.05 2.43
C THR A 163 -2.35 -18.73 2.90
N PRO A 164 -3.14 -18.04 2.04
CA PRO A 164 -3.73 -16.76 2.37
C PRO A 164 -4.65 -16.87 3.59
N ASP A 165 -4.60 -15.87 4.45
CA ASP A 165 -5.26 -15.85 5.76
C ASP A 165 -5.40 -14.40 6.22
N TRP A 166 -6.60 -13.95 6.52
CA TRP A 166 -6.85 -12.54 6.79
C TRP A 166 -6.21 -12.05 8.09
N ASP A 167 -6.24 -12.87 9.15
CA ASP A 167 -5.71 -12.47 10.45
C ASP A 167 -4.17 -12.35 10.42
N ARG A 168 -3.51 -13.17 9.59
CA ARG A 168 -2.06 -13.18 9.40
C ARG A 168 -1.57 -12.26 8.29
N HIS A 169 -2.39 -11.96 7.28
CA HIS A 169 -1.94 -11.27 6.07
C HIS A 169 -2.70 -9.97 5.78
N GLY A 170 -3.79 -9.69 6.49
CA GLY A 170 -4.50 -8.41 6.43
C GLY A 170 -3.72 -7.29 7.14
N SER A 171 -4.01 -6.05 6.76
CA SER A 171 -3.42 -4.85 7.39
C SER A 171 -4.48 -4.07 8.16
N ALA A 172 -4.12 -3.53 9.32
CA ALA A 172 -5.02 -2.68 10.09
C ALA A 172 -4.24 -1.72 11.01
N ALA A 173 -4.95 -0.71 11.49
CA ALA A 173 -4.51 0.17 12.57
C ALA A 173 -5.61 0.25 13.64
N ILE A 174 -5.23 0.18 14.92
CA ILE A 174 -6.14 0.40 16.05
C ILE A 174 -5.83 1.77 16.60
N ILE A 175 -6.76 2.71 16.41
CA ILE A 175 -6.54 4.14 16.64
C ILE A 175 -7.36 4.61 17.84
N GLU A 176 -6.73 5.30 18.79
CA GLU A 176 -7.44 5.96 19.89
C GLU A 176 -8.21 7.17 19.34
N PRO A 177 -9.53 7.25 19.57
CA PRO A 177 -10.40 8.17 18.84
C PRO A 177 -10.16 9.65 19.16
N ASN A 178 -9.77 10.02 20.38
CA ASN A 178 -9.64 11.43 20.74
C ASN A 178 -8.35 12.04 20.16
N THR A 179 -7.24 11.35 20.32
CA THR A 179 -5.90 11.82 19.97
C THR A 179 -5.48 11.45 18.55
N GLY A 180 -6.08 10.42 17.95
CA GLY A 180 -5.65 9.89 16.65
C GLY A 180 -4.35 9.08 16.71
N VAL A 181 -3.83 8.82 17.90
CA VAL A 181 -2.61 8.02 18.10
C VAL A 181 -2.98 6.53 17.99
N PRO A 182 -2.28 5.74 17.16
CA PRO A 182 -2.48 4.31 17.11
C PRO A 182 -1.98 3.64 18.40
N PHE A 183 -2.80 2.76 18.99
CA PHE A 183 -2.33 1.83 20.02
C PHE A 183 -1.39 0.79 19.41
N THR A 184 -1.73 0.34 18.21
CA THR A 184 -0.86 -0.47 17.37
C THR A 184 -1.32 -0.39 15.93
N ALA A 185 -0.41 -0.64 14.99
CA ALA A 185 -0.75 -0.85 13.59
C ALA A 185 0.15 -1.92 12.97
N TRP A 186 -0.40 -2.69 12.04
CA TRP A 186 0.38 -3.61 11.20
C TRP A 186 0.06 -3.36 9.74
N ALA A 187 1.07 -2.93 9.00
CA ALA A 187 1.02 -2.79 7.55
C ALA A 187 1.75 -3.98 6.92
N ARG A 188 1.00 -4.80 6.17
CA ARG A 188 1.48 -6.02 5.54
C ARG A 188 1.31 -5.93 4.03
N SER A 189 2.42 -6.09 3.31
CA SER A 189 2.45 -6.06 1.85
C SER A 189 3.47 -7.04 1.32
N GLN A 190 3.22 -7.59 0.15
CA GLN A 190 4.13 -8.50 -0.54
C GLN A 190 4.73 -7.86 -1.77
N CYS A 191 6.03 -8.04 -1.94
CA CYS A 191 6.74 -7.68 -3.16
C CYS A 191 6.82 -8.89 -4.08
N ASN A 192 6.42 -8.69 -5.33
CA ASN A 192 6.41 -9.71 -6.36
C ASN A 192 7.25 -9.24 -7.54
N LEU A 193 8.06 -10.13 -8.10
CA LEU A 193 8.74 -9.91 -9.38
C LEU A 193 7.80 -10.30 -10.52
N ILE A 194 7.59 -9.39 -11.47
CA ILE A 194 6.78 -9.62 -12.66
C ILE A 194 7.69 -10.07 -13.80
N MET A 195 7.51 -11.33 -14.21
CA MET A 195 8.18 -11.87 -15.38
C MET A 195 7.31 -11.64 -16.60
N HIS A 196 7.63 -10.63 -17.40
CA HIS A 196 7.02 -10.43 -18.72
C HIS A 196 7.42 -11.55 -19.71
N SER A 197 7.10 -11.40 -20.99
CA SER A 197 7.46 -12.40 -22.00
C SER A 197 8.98 -12.65 -22.05
N MET A 198 9.40 -13.88 -21.73
CA MET A 198 10.80 -14.31 -21.80
C MET A 198 11.08 -15.09 -23.09
N SER A 199 10.35 -14.80 -24.17
CA SER A 199 10.47 -15.49 -25.46
C SER A 199 11.87 -15.42 -26.06
N GLY A 200 12.61 -14.32 -25.81
CA GLY A 200 14.00 -14.14 -26.22
C GLY A 200 15.04 -14.91 -25.39
N PHE A 201 14.64 -15.55 -24.29
CA PHE A 201 15.55 -16.20 -23.34
C PHE A 201 15.17 -17.67 -23.13
N PRO A 202 15.72 -18.63 -23.91
CA PRO A 202 15.30 -20.03 -23.90
C PRO A 202 15.28 -20.69 -22.51
N LYS A 203 16.27 -20.38 -21.65
CA LYS A 203 16.37 -20.91 -20.28
C LYS A 203 15.33 -20.33 -19.32
N LEU A 204 14.81 -19.14 -19.59
CA LEU A 204 13.86 -18.42 -18.73
C LEU A 204 12.43 -18.48 -19.27
N LYS A 205 12.21 -19.04 -20.46
CA LYS A 205 10.91 -19.13 -21.12
C LYS A 205 9.81 -19.71 -20.21
N ARG A 206 10.15 -20.68 -19.34
CA ARG A 206 9.22 -21.29 -18.36
C ARG A 206 8.62 -20.31 -17.36
N PHE A 207 9.27 -19.16 -17.14
CA PHE A 207 8.81 -18.11 -16.23
C PHE A 207 8.05 -17.00 -16.96
N SER A 208 7.87 -17.08 -18.27
CA SER A 208 7.16 -16.04 -19.04
C SER A 208 5.76 -15.81 -18.48
N ASN A 209 5.37 -14.54 -18.37
CA ASN A 209 4.05 -14.10 -17.93
C ASN A 209 3.68 -14.76 -16.59
N THR A 210 4.57 -14.66 -15.61
CA THR A 210 4.41 -15.26 -14.28
C THR A 210 4.76 -14.25 -13.20
N VAL A 211 4.04 -14.34 -12.09
CA VAL A 211 4.30 -13.57 -10.88
C VAL A 211 5.17 -14.43 -9.98
N ILE A 212 6.32 -13.92 -9.55
CA ILE A 212 7.21 -14.61 -8.61
C ILE A 212 7.13 -13.88 -7.27
N PRO A 213 6.45 -14.44 -6.25
CA PRO A 213 6.47 -13.89 -4.90
C PRO A 213 7.90 -13.89 -4.37
N MET A 214 8.41 -12.72 -3.98
CA MET A 214 9.78 -12.59 -3.49
C MET A 214 9.82 -12.69 -1.97
N PHE A 215 9.10 -11.79 -1.30
CA PHE A 215 8.98 -11.71 0.14
C PHE A 215 7.77 -10.85 0.49
N TRP A 216 7.25 -10.99 1.71
CA TRP A 216 6.32 -10.05 2.30
C TRP A 216 6.93 -9.43 3.54
N LEU A 217 6.47 -8.22 3.86
CA LEU A 217 6.96 -7.42 4.97
C LEU A 217 5.81 -7.12 5.90
N GLU A 218 6.14 -7.04 7.18
CA GLU A 218 5.27 -6.53 8.23
C GLU A 218 5.97 -5.33 8.87
N TYR A 219 5.26 -4.20 8.89
CA TYR A 219 5.65 -3.05 9.69
C TYR A 219 4.71 -2.97 10.88
N VAL A 220 5.24 -3.22 12.07
CA VAL A 220 4.49 -3.11 13.33
C VAL A 220 4.86 -1.81 14.02
N PHE A 221 3.85 -1.09 14.47
CA PHE A 221 3.94 0.10 15.31
C PHE A 221 3.14 -0.12 16.60
#